data_AF-A0A117EEH2-F1
#
_entry.id   AF-A0A117EEH2-F1
#
_cell.length_a   1.000
_cell.length_b   1.000
_cell.length_c   1.000
_cell.angle_alpha   90.00
_cell.angle_beta   90.00
_cell.angle_gamma   90.00
#
_symmetry.space_group_name_H-M   'P 1'
#
loop_
_entity.id
_entity.type
_entity.pdbx_description
1 polymer ?
#
loop_
_entity_poly.entity_id
_entity_poly.type
_entity_poly.pdbx_seq_one_letter_code
_entity_poly.pdbx_strand_id
1 'polypeptide(L)'
;MAPPLSAARFLAALKNEGVTVVEVGDWEHHNRNHIGPWGPVHGVMIHHTVTSGSAKTVRICRNGYAGLPGPLCHGVITKDGRVHLVGYGRANHAGLGDDDVLRAVIAEKALPAANENNTDGNRSFYGFECENLGDGEDPWPDEQVEAIVRVGAALCRAHGWTVRSVIRHLAWQVGKVDPRGLDWRDVEARIVERLKHKASWSPGARSYTVVAGDTLWGIAAHELGKGGRWQEIADLNPDVDPDELQPGQVLKLPAK
;
A
#
# COMPACT_ATOMS: atom_id res chain seq x y z
N MET A 1 15.02 2.27 16.90
CA MET A 1 14.41 3.30 16.03
C MET A 1 14.77 2.96 14.59
N ALA A 2 13.79 2.86 13.68
CA ALA A 2 14.08 2.48 12.30
C ALA A 2 14.42 3.74 11.47
N PRO A 3 15.57 3.79 10.80
CA PRO A 3 15.85 4.85 9.83
C PRO A 3 14.85 4.74 8.67
N PRO A 4 14.43 5.86 8.06
CA PRO A 4 13.66 5.79 6.82
C PRO A 4 14.40 4.99 5.75
N LEU A 5 13.67 4.28 4.90
CA LEU A 5 14.27 3.68 3.71
C LEU A 5 14.80 4.81 2.80
N SER A 6 15.77 4.51 1.94
CA SER A 6 16.00 5.35 0.75
C SER A 6 14.80 5.25 -0.20
N ALA A 7 14.53 6.26 -1.02
CA ALA A 7 13.44 6.24 -2.01
C ALA A 7 13.47 4.97 -2.91
N ALA A 8 14.64 4.60 -3.42
CA ALA A 8 14.83 3.38 -4.22
C ALA A 8 14.41 2.09 -3.48
N ARG A 9 14.82 1.95 -2.21
CA ARG A 9 14.42 0.80 -1.35
C ARG A 9 12.94 0.81 -1.02
N PHE A 10 12.32 1.98 -0.86
CA PHE A 10 10.88 2.10 -0.67
C PHE A 10 10.12 1.65 -1.93
N LEU A 11 10.49 2.15 -3.10
CA LEU A 11 9.93 1.71 -4.39
C LEU A 11 10.08 0.20 -4.59
N ALA A 12 11.27 -0.33 -4.35
CA ALA A 12 11.55 -1.76 -4.48
C ALA A 12 10.71 -2.60 -3.51
N ALA A 13 10.54 -2.16 -2.25
CA ALA A 13 9.70 -2.86 -1.30
C ALA A 13 8.25 -2.99 -1.78
N LEU A 14 7.68 -1.89 -2.31
CA LEU A 14 6.33 -1.90 -2.86
C LEU A 14 6.20 -2.83 -4.08
N LYS A 15 7.10 -2.70 -5.06
CA LYS A 15 7.10 -3.55 -6.26
C LYS A 15 7.28 -5.03 -5.90
N ASN A 16 8.17 -5.36 -4.97
CA ASN A 16 8.40 -6.74 -4.51
C ASN A 16 7.18 -7.35 -3.82
N GLU A 17 6.35 -6.56 -3.13
CA GLU A 17 5.08 -7.03 -2.55
C GLU A 17 3.94 -7.09 -3.58
N GLY A 18 4.23 -6.83 -4.86
CA GLY A 18 3.28 -6.90 -5.96
C GLY A 18 2.36 -5.68 -6.08
N VAL A 19 2.79 -4.51 -5.59
CA VAL A 19 2.04 -3.26 -5.75
C VAL A 19 2.19 -2.74 -7.20
N THR A 20 1.07 -2.40 -7.85
CA THR A 20 1.07 -1.69 -9.14
C THR A 20 1.40 -0.21 -8.93
N VAL A 21 2.69 0.11 -8.99
CA VAL A 21 3.19 1.48 -8.73
C VAL A 21 3.08 2.38 -9.96
N VAL A 22 2.71 3.65 -9.74
CA VAL A 22 2.82 4.75 -10.72
C VAL A 22 3.71 5.83 -10.11
N GLU A 23 4.78 6.17 -10.79
CA GLU A 23 5.72 7.20 -10.34
C GLU A 23 5.27 8.56 -10.89
N VAL A 24 4.95 9.52 -10.01
CA VAL A 24 4.38 10.81 -10.43
C VAL A 24 5.43 11.90 -10.33
N GLY A 25 5.93 12.37 -11.48
CA GLY A 25 6.96 13.43 -11.54
C GLY A 25 8.20 13.07 -10.72
N ASP A 26 8.85 14.09 -10.15
CA ASP A 26 10.00 13.91 -9.26
C ASP A 26 9.55 13.60 -7.82
N TRP A 27 8.86 12.47 -7.62
CA TRP A 27 8.33 12.09 -6.31
C TRP A 27 9.43 11.82 -5.28
N GLU A 28 10.61 11.38 -5.71
CA GLU A 28 11.74 11.03 -4.84
C GLU A 28 12.31 12.23 -4.08
N HIS A 29 12.26 13.42 -4.68
CA HIS A 29 12.79 14.65 -4.10
C HIS A 29 11.68 15.64 -3.69
N HIS A 30 10.41 15.30 -3.90
CA HIS A 30 9.27 16.14 -3.52
C HIS A 30 8.88 15.88 -2.05
N ASN A 31 9.25 16.81 -1.16
CA ASN A 31 9.00 16.70 0.28
C ASN A 31 9.01 18.04 1.00
N ARG A 32 8.79 17.99 2.31
CA ARG A 32 8.82 19.12 3.24
C ARG A 32 9.92 18.99 4.29
N ASN A 33 11.06 18.38 3.96
CA ASN A 33 12.18 18.22 4.90
C ASN A 33 12.72 19.56 5.43
N HIS A 34 12.55 20.64 4.69
CA HIS A 34 12.91 22.00 5.12
C HIS A 34 12.03 22.53 6.28
N ILE A 35 10.87 21.91 6.54
CA ILE A 35 9.99 22.27 7.66
C ILE A 35 10.41 21.59 8.95
N GLY A 36 11.07 20.44 8.86
CA GLY A 36 11.49 19.67 10.02
C GLY A 36 12.04 18.31 9.64
N PRO A 37 12.62 17.60 10.63
CA PRO A 37 13.24 16.30 10.40
C PRO A 37 12.23 15.28 9.85
N TRP A 38 12.75 14.35 9.06
CA TRP A 38 12.06 13.14 8.63
C TRP A 38 12.73 11.94 9.27
N GLY A 39 11.92 11.09 9.90
CA GLY A 39 12.40 9.94 10.66
C GLY A 39 12.85 10.28 12.09
N PRO A 40 13.13 9.28 12.92
CA PRO A 40 12.91 7.85 12.66
C PRO A 40 11.44 7.56 12.36
N VAL A 41 11.21 6.56 11.51
CA VAL A 41 9.85 6.13 11.13
C VAL A 41 9.47 4.90 11.93
N HIS A 42 8.18 4.76 12.19
CA HIS A 42 7.64 3.77 13.10
C HIS A 42 6.43 3.02 12.53
N GLY A 43 5.83 3.52 11.45
CA GLY A 43 4.70 2.83 10.86
C GLY A 43 4.22 3.39 9.54
N VAL A 44 3.10 2.84 9.10
CA VAL A 44 2.32 3.22 7.93
C VAL A 44 1.00 3.78 8.40
N MET A 45 0.59 4.92 7.86
CA MET A 45 -0.69 5.54 8.19
C MET A 45 -1.58 5.58 6.95
N ILE A 46 -2.76 4.97 7.06
CA ILE A 46 -3.77 4.93 6.00
C ILE A 46 -4.79 6.05 6.24
N HIS A 47 -5.10 6.79 5.18
CA HIS A 47 -6.02 7.93 5.14
C HIS A 47 -7.09 7.69 4.07
N HIS A 48 -8.18 8.44 4.13
CA HIS A 48 -8.97 8.74 2.94
C HIS A 48 -8.83 10.22 2.57
N THR A 49 -9.09 10.52 1.31
CA THR A 49 -8.80 11.85 0.75
C THR A 49 -9.95 12.84 0.80
N VAL A 50 -11.20 12.38 0.98
CA VAL A 50 -12.42 13.20 0.76
C VAL A 50 -12.45 13.74 -0.67
N THR A 51 -12.07 12.90 -1.63
CA THR A 51 -12.02 13.25 -3.06
C THR A 51 -12.59 12.12 -3.91
N SER A 52 -12.85 12.45 -5.17
CA SER A 52 -13.19 11.50 -6.23
C SER A 52 -12.47 11.89 -7.53
N GLY A 53 -12.22 10.89 -8.36
CA GLY A 53 -11.52 11.01 -9.62
C GLY A 53 -10.01 10.96 -9.44
N SER A 54 -9.40 9.85 -9.84
CA SER A 54 -7.99 9.51 -9.64
C SER A 54 -7.01 10.64 -10.02
N ALA A 55 -7.17 11.24 -11.20
CA ALA A 55 -6.30 12.34 -11.64
C ALA A 55 -6.40 13.60 -10.75
N LYS A 56 -7.59 13.89 -10.21
CA LYS A 56 -7.81 15.00 -9.27
C LYS A 56 -7.21 14.67 -7.91
N THR A 57 -7.48 13.47 -7.38
CA THR A 57 -6.93 12.97 -6.11
C THR A 57 -5.41 13.02 -6.11
N VAL A 58 -4.76 12.43 -7.12
CA VAL A 58 -3.30 12.41 -7.25
C VAL A 58 -2.71 13.81 -7.32
N ARG A 59 -3.34 14.72 -8.10
CA ARG A 59 -2.88 16.11 -8.19
C ARG A 59 -2.99 16.84 -6.84
N ILE A 60 -4.09 16.68 -6.12
CA ILE A 60 -4.29 17.30 -4.81
C ILE A 60 -3.26 16.77 -3.81
N CYS A 61 -3.06 15.45 -3.74
CA CYS A 61 -2.10 14.89 -2.80
C CYS A 61 -0.65 15.24 -3.15
N ARG A 62 -0.31 15.38 -4.43
CA ARG A 62 1.03 15.84 -4.83
C ARG A 62 1.25 17.31 -4.50
N ASN A 63 0.35 18.18 -4.95
CA ASN A 63 0.58 19.63 -4.92
C ASN A 63 0.15 20.28 -3.59
N GLY A 64 -0.80 19.66 -2.90
CA GLY A 64 -1.53 20.29 -1.81
C GLY A 64 -2.37 21.49 -2.30
N TYR A 65 -2.66 22.38 -1.37
CA TYR A 65 -3.39 23.63 -1.59
C TYR A 65 -2.89 24.71 -0.62
N ALA A 66 -3.37 25.95 -0.75
CA ALA A 66 -2.83 27.09 0.00
C ALA A 66 -2.77 26.89 1.52
N GLY A 67 -3.79 26.24 2.11
CA GLY A 67 -3.85 25.93 3.54
C GLY A 67 -3.09 24.67 3.97
N LEU A 68 -2.73 23.80 3.03
CA LEU A 68 -1.99 22.56 3.30
C LEU A 68 -1.09 22.24 2.10
N PRO A 69 0.14 22.78 2.06
CA PRO A 69 1.07 22.55 0.96
C PRO A 69 1.45 21.07 0.82
N GLY A 70 1.65 20.61 -0.41
CA GLY A 70 2.05 19.23 -0.67
C GLY A 70 3.52 18.93 -0.34
N PRO A 71 3.94 17.66 -0.44
CA PRO A 71 3.06 16.50 -0.64
C PRO A 71 2.21 16.20 0.60
N LEU A 72 1.01 15.68 0.39
CA LEU A 72 0.07 15.27 1.43
C LEU A 72 0.22 13.79 1.81
N CYS A 73 1.11 13.04 1.18
CA CYS A 73 1.40 11.65 1.47
C CYS A 73 2.63 11.17 0.68
N HIS A 74 3.01 9.91 0.87
CA HIS A 74 4.03 9.24 0.07
C HIS A 74 3.41 8.59 -1.17
N GLY A 75 2.25 7.96 -0.99
CA GLY A 75 1.51 7.31 -2.07
C GLY A 75 0.01 7.63 -2.01
N VAL A 76 -0.62 7.69 -3.18
CA VAL A 76 -2.07 7.78 -3.34
C VAL A 76 -2.58 6.44 -3.86
N ILE A 77 -3.60 5.87 -3.23
CA ILE A 77 -4.21 4.60 -3.65
C ILE A 77 -5.56 4.90 -4.30
N THR A 78 -5.61 4.76 -5.62
CA THR A 78 -6.82 5.03 -6.43
C THR A 78 -7.77 3.85 -6.42
N LYS A 79 -9.02 4.07 -6.85
CA LYS A 79 -10.08 3.04 -6.82
C LYS A 79 -9.72 1.79 -7.62
N ASP A 80 -8.89 1.90 -8.65
CA ASP A 80 -8.38 0.81 -9.48
C ASP A 80 -7.18 0.03 -8.88
N GLY A 81 -6.84 0.29 -7.61
CA GLY A 81 -5.77 -0.42 -6.90
C GLY A 81 -4.35 0.01 -7.26
N ARG A 82 -4.17 1.08 -8.06
CA ARG A 82 -2.84 1.62 -8.35
C ARG A 82 -2.34 2.50 -7.20
N VAL A 83 -1.03 2.44 -6.96
CA VAL A 83 -0.36 3.27 -5.96
C VAL A 83 0.51 4.32 -6.64
N HIS A 84 0.06 5.56 -6.63
CA HIS A 84 0.74 6.70 -7.22
C HIS A 84 1.70 7.33 -6.21
N LEU A 85 3.01 7.20 -6.42
CA LEU A 85 4.02 7.83 -5.57
C LEU A 85 4.10 9.31 -5.90
N VAL A 86 3.84 10.15 -4.90
CA VAL A 86 3.71 11.61 -5.09
C VAL A 86 4.74 12.41 -4.31
N GLY A 87 5.39 11.83 -3.31
CA GLY A 87 6.42 12.49 -2.50
C GLY A 87 7.22 11.50 -1.66
N TYR A 88 8.40 11.92 -1.19
CA TYR A 88 9.25 11.08 -0.36
C TYR A 88 10.12 11.86 0.63
N GLY A 89 9.94 11.58 1.92
CA GLY A 89 10.45 12.39 3.03
C GLY A 89 9.29 12.95 3.85
N ARG A 90 9.53 14.02 4.61
CA ARG A 90 8.46 14.66 5.40
C ARG A 90 7.31 15.11 4.50
N ALA A 91 6.10 14.63 4.77
CA ALA A 91 4.87 14.99 4.06
C ALA A 91 3.81 15.52 5.04
N ASN A 92 2.83 16.28 4.56
CA ASN A 92 1.73 16.83 5.37
C ASN A 92 0.55 15.86 5.39
N HIS A 93 0.60 14.82 6.21
CA HIS A 93 -0.43 13.77 6.21
C HIS A 93 -1.00 13.52 7.62
N ALA A 94 -0.13 13.20 8.59
CA ALA A 94 -0.53 12.80 9.94
C ALA A 94 -0.85 13.98 10.86
N GLY A 95 -0.27 15.16 10.62
CA GLY A 95 -0.43 16.29 11.52
C GLY A 95 0.04 16.00 12.96
N LEU A 96 -0.56 16.70 13.92
CA LEU A 96 -0.41 16.38 15.34
C LEU A 96 -1.35 15.24 15.72
N GLY A 97 -0.86 14.31 16.53
CA GLY A 97 -1.68 13.27 17.16
C GLY A 97 -1.13 12.88 18.52
N ASP A 98 -1.51 11.71 18.97
CA ASP A 98 -1.37 11.25 20.35
C ASP A 98 -0.03 10.54 20.59
N ASP A 99 0.72 10.94 21.63
CA ASP A 99 2.02 10.33 21.93
C ASP A 99 1.91 8.93 22.55
N ASP A 100 0.83 8.63 23.29
CA ASP A 100 0.54 7.28 23.79
C ASP A 100 0.31 6.32 22.61
N VAL A 101 -0.39 6.78 21.57
CA VAL A 101 -0.55 6.03 20.32
C VAL A 101 0.81 5.83 19.63
N LEU A 102 1.65 6.86 19.53
CA LEU A 102 2.99 6.71 18.95
C LEU A 102 3.82 5.70 19.74
N ARG A 103 3.81 5.78 21.07
CA ARG A 103 4.52 4.85 21.95
C ARG A 103 4.04 3.42 21.76
N ALA A 104 2.73 3.21 21.59
CA ALA A 104 2.17 1.89 21.29
C ALA A 104 2.62 1.34 19.94
N VAL A 105 2.66 2.18 18.89
CA VAL A 105 3.21 1.78 17.57
C VAL A 105 4.68 1.42 17.69
N ILE A 106 5.51 2.26 18.33
CA ILE A 106 6.94 1.99 18.54
C ILE A 106 7.18 0.66 19.25
N ALA A 107 6.34 0.35 20.24
CA ALA A 107 6.42 -0.88 21.02
C ALA A 107 5.70 -2.08 20.37
N GLU A 108 5.07 -1.89 19.20
CA GLU A 108 4.24 -2.86 18.50
C GLU A 108 3.15 -3.49 19.39
N LYS A 109 2.45 -2.64 20.15
CA LYS A 109 1.36 -3.02 21.06
C LYS A 109 -0.01 -2.60 20.53
N ALA A 110 -1.06 -3.05 21.21
CA ALA A 110 -2.42 -2.55 20.97
C ALA A 110 -2.48 -1.03 21.21
N LEU A 111 -3.19 -0.33 20.32
CA LEU A 111 -3.30 1.12 20.39
C LEU A 111 -4.28 1.54 21.50
N PRO A 112 -3.94 2.54 22.31
CA PRO A 112 -4.90 3.22 23.17
C PRO A 112 -5.87 4.06 22.33
N ALA A 113 -6.98 4.49 22.94
CA ALA A 113 -7.82 5.51 22.33
C ALA A 113 -7.10 6.87 22.41
N ALA A 114 -6.97 7.56 21.28
CA ALA A 114 -6.40 8.90 21.25
C ALA A 114 -7.23 9.86 22.10
N ASN A 115 -6.57 10.65 22.94
CA ASN A 115 -7.19 11.66 23.79
C ASN A 115 -6.49 13.04 23.72
N GLU A 116 -5.34 13.13 23.04
CA GLU A 116 -4.60 14.38 22.84
C GLU A 116 -3.91 14.47 21.47
N ASN A 117 -3.47 15.68 21.12
CA ASN A 117 -2.82 15.99 19.84
C ASN A 117 -1.53 16.79 20.10
N ASN A 118 -0.52 16.15 20.68
CA ASN A 118 0.70 16.79 21.19
C ASN A 118 1.98 16.42 20.41
N THR A 119 1.90 15.47 19.47
CA THR A 119 3.08 14.87 18.82
C THR A 119 3.01 14.97 17.30
N ASP A 120 4.11 15.39 16.66
CA ASP A 120 4.21 15.49 15.19
C ASP A 120 4.32 14.10 14.55
N GLY A 121 3.25 13.64 13.92
CA GLY A 121 3.21 12.37 13.20
C GLY A 121 3.85 12.45 11.81
N ASN A 122 3.94 13.63 11.21
CA ASN A 122 4.41 13.79 9.83
C ASN A 122 5.87 13.38 9.61
N ARG A 123 6.65 13.27 10.68
CA ARG A 123 8.03 12.78 10.63
C ARG A 123 8.14 11.27 10.87
N SER A 124 7.09 10.66 11.41
CA SER A 124 7.15 9.36 12.08
C SER A 124 6.50 8.23 11.27
N PHE A 125 5.76 8.54 10.21
CA PHE A 125 4.93 7.57 9.50
C PHE A 125 5.04 7.72 7.98
N TYR A 126 5.01 6.61 7.25
CA TYR A 126 4.70 6.64 5.82
C TYR A 126 3.19 6.81 5.61
N GLY A 127 2.75 7.97 5.15
CA GLY A 127 1.34 8.22 4.81
C GLY A 127 0.92 7.69 3.44
N PHE A 128 -0.24 7.04 3.36
CA PHE A 128 -0.93 6.68 2.12
C PHE A 128 -2.37 7.20 2.12
N GLU A 129 -2.69 7.93 1.06
CA GLU A 129 -3.97 8.62 0.87
C GLU A 129 -4.86 7.84 -0.11
N CYS A 130 -6.02 7.37 0.33
CA CYS A 130 -6.89 6.58 -0.51
C CYS A 130 -8.01 7.45 -1.13
N GLU A 131 -8.24 7.30 -2.44
CA GLU A 131 -9.37 7.90 -3.14
C GLU A 131 -10.69 7.38 -2.54
N ASN A 132 -11.37 8.21 -1.75
CA ASN A 132 -12.67 7.92 -1.17
C ASN A 132 -13.33 9.24 -0.70
N LEU A 133 -14.66 9.33 -0.78
CA LEU A 133 -15.44 10.48 -0.32
C LEU A 133 -15.46 10.64 1.21
N GLY A 134 -15.22 9.57 1.97
CA GLY A 134 -15.16 9.59 3.42
C GLY A 134 -16.52 9.76 4.11
N ASP A 135 -17.62 9.60 3.38
CA ASP A 135 -18.99 9.67 3.88
C ASP A 135 -19.46 8.39 4.59
N GLY A 136 -18.78 7.26 4.33
CA GLY A 136 -19.14 5.94 4.84
C GLY A 136 -20.02 5.13 3.88
N GLU A 137 -20.39 5.71 2.74
CA GLU A 137 -21.21 5.10 1.70
C GLU A 137 -20.39 4.81 0.43
N ASP A 138 -19.40 5.66 0.11
CA ASP A 138 -18.50 5.45 -1.02
C ASP A 138 -17.69 4.15 -0.84
N PRO A 139 -17.85 3.17 -1.73
CA PRO A 139 -17.28 1.83 -1.54
C PRO A 139 -15.76 1.83 -1.54
N TRP A 140 -15.20 0.80 -0.90
CA TRP A 140 -13.79 0.44 -0.99
C TRP A 140 -13.67 -0.77 -1.94
N PRO A 141 -13.30 -0.57 -3.22
CA PRO A 141 -13.14 -1.68 -4.16
C PRO A 141 -12.08 -2.67 -3.70
N ASP A 142 -12.26 -3.95 -4.03
CA ASP A 142 -11.38 -5.03 -3.59
C ASP A 142 -9.93 -4.80 -4.00
N GLU A 143 -9.70 -4.27 -5.21
CA GLU A 143 -8.38 -3.91 -5.71
C GLU A 143 -7.73 -2.75 -4.94
N GLN A 144 -8.53 -1.77 -4.49
CA GLN A 144 -8.05 -0.67 -3.64
C GLN A 144 -7.67 -1.20 -2.25
N VAL A 145 -8.50 -2.06 -1.65
CA VAL A 145 -8.21 -2.69 -0.35
C VAL A 145 -6.99 -3.59 -0.45
N GLU A 146 -6.84 -4.36 -1.53
CA GLU A 146 -5.67 -5.19 -1.78
C GLU A 146 -4.39 -4.35 -1.88
N ALA A 147 -4.44 -3.19 -2.52
CA ALA A 147 -3.31 -2.26 -2.57
C ALA A 147 -2.92 -1.72 -1.18
N ILE A 148 -3.91 -1.38 -0.33
CA ILE A 148 -3.67 -1.00 1.08
C ILE A 148 -2.95 -2.12 1.83
N VAL A 149 -3.44 -3.35 1.71
CA VAL A 149 -2.86 -4.53 2.35
C VAL A 149 -1.41 -4.75 1.89
N ARG A 150 -1.14 -4.67 0.58
CA ARG A 150 0.22 -4.85 0.04
C ARG A 150 1.17 -3.77 0.48
N VAL A 151 0.75 -2.51 0.48
CA VAL A 151 1.56 -1.39 0.98
C VAL A 151 1.93 -1.59 2.45
N GLY A 152 0.94 -1.95 3.29
CA GLY A 152 1.16 -2.26 4.70
C GLY A 152 2.16 -3.40 4.89
N ALA A 153 1.93 -4.53 4.21
CA ALA A 153 2.81 -5.70 4.27
C ALA A 153 4.23 -5.40 3.76
N ALA A 154 4.37 -4.65 2.66
CA ALA A 154 5.66 -4.29 2.07
C ALA A 154 6.55 -3.54 3.06
N LEU A 155 5.99 -2.52 3.73
CA LEU A 155 6.74 -1.69 4.65
C LEU A 155 6.98 -2.40 5.98
N CYS A 156 6.03 -3.20 6.47
CA CYS A 156 6.27 -4.07 7.61
C CYS A 156 7.43 -5.04 7.34
N ARG A 157 7.42 -5.72 6.19
CA ARG A 157 8.49 -6.64 5.80
C ARG A 157 9.84 -5.94 5.66
N ALA A 158 9.88 -4.74 5.06
CA ALA A 158 11.11 -3.99 4.85
C ALA A 158 11.77 -3.49 6.15
N HIS A 159 10.97 -3.22 7.18
CA HIS A 159 11.45 -2.75 8.49
C HIS A 159 11.51 -3.84 9.57
N GLY A 160 10.99 -5.04 9.29
CA GLY A 160 10.84 -6.09 10.28
C GLY A 160 9.73 -5.83 11.30
N TRP A 161 8.75 -5.00 10.94
CA TRP A 161 7.57 -4.74 11.77
C TRP A 161 6.48 -5.80 11.56
N THR A 162 5.57 -5.82 12.51
CA THR A 162 4.29 -6.53 12.48
C THR A 162 3.17 -5.60 12.00
N VAL A 163 1.95 -6.15 11.86
CA VAL A 163 0.74 -5.37 11.55
C VAL A 163 0.48 -4.21 12.52
N ARG A 164 1.03 -4.25 13.74
CA ARG A 164 0.86 -3.17 14.75
C ARG A 164 1.50 -1.85 14.35
N SER A 165 2.38 -1.86 13.34
CA SER A 165 2.94 -0.66 12.75
C SER A 165 2.10 -0.09 11.60
N VAL A 166 0.95 -0.68 11.27
CA VAL A 166 0.00 -0.15 10.28
C VAL A 166 -1.20 0.38 11.02
N ILE A 167 -1.48 1.67 10.86
CA ILE A 167 -2.55 2.36 11.61
C ILE A 167 -3.44 3.19 10.69
N ARG A 168 -4.62 3.51 11.21
CA ARG A 168 -5.56 4.48 10.63
C ARG A 168 -5.31 5.85 11.24
N HIS A 169 -5.55 6.91 10.48
CA HIS A 169 -5.49 8.27 11.04
C HIS A 169 -6.51 8.51 12.17
N LEU A 170 -7.68 7.90 12.08
CA LEU A 170 -8.71 7.82 13.13
C LEU A 170 -8.16 7.30 14.47
N ALA A 171 -7.17 6.39 14.44
CA ALA A 171 -6.55 5.90 15.67
C ALA A 171 -5.43 6.82 16.19
N TRP A 172 -4.92 7.72 15.34
CA TRP A 172 -3.78 8.59 15.62
C TRP A 172 -4.19 9.93 16.26
N GLN A 173 -5.28 10.53 15.79
CA GLN A 173 -5.62 11.91 16.10
C GLN A 173 -7.07 12.03 16.58
N VAL A 174 -7.27 12.81 17.65
CA VAL A 174 -8.61 13.09 18.20
C VAL A 174 -9.48 13.78 17.14
N GLY A 175 -10.69 13.26 16.94
CA GLY A 175 -11.69 13.84 16.05
C GLY A 175 -11.52 13.50 14.57
N LYS A 176 -10.47 12.75 14.20
CA LYS A 176 -10.35 12.19 12.85
C LYS A 176 -11.29 11.00 12.67
N VAL A 177 -11.69 10.76 11.42
CA VAL A 177 -12.62 9.67 11.04
C VAL A 177 -12.05 8.77 9.96
N ASP A 178 -10.90 9.13 9.41
CA ASP A 178 -10.31 8.49 8.24
C ASP A 178 -9.41 7.30 8.58
N PRO A 179 -9.46 6.20 7.80
CA PRO A 179 -10.39 5.90 6.73
C PRO A 179 -11.75 5.39 7.26
N ARG A 180 -12.83 6.12 6.95
CA ARG A 180 -14.21 5.74 7.26
C ARG A 180 -14.72 4.67 6.29
N GLY A 181 -15.49 3.70 6.79
CA GLY A 181 -16.15 2.67 5.98
C GLY A 181 -15.25 1.48 5.56
N LEU A 182 -13.96 1.51 5.89
CA LEU A 182 -13.03 0.41 5.62
C LEU A 182 -13.10 -0.63 6.74
N ASP A 183 -13.31 -1.91 6.40
CA ASP A 183 -13.19 -3.00 7.37
C ASP A 183 -11.73 -3.20 7.79
N TRP A 184 -11.37 -2.54 8.89
CA TRP A 184 -10.01 -2.57 9.39
C TRP A 184 -9.58 -3.94 9.90
N ARG A 185 -10.52 -4.76 10.40
CA ARG A 185 -10.19 -6.10 10.91
C ARG A 185 -9.79 -7.02 9.77
N ASP A 186 -10.48 -6.93 8.62
CA ASP A 186 -10.10 -7.65 7.41
C ASP A 186 -8.71 -7.22 6.91
N VAL A 187 -8.46 -5.90 6.82
CA VAL A 187 -7.14 -5.37 6.42
C VAL A 187 -6.03 -5.90 7.32
N GLU A 188 -6.18 -5.83 8.64
CA GLU A 188 -5.19 -6.35 9.59
C GLU A 188 -4.98 -7.85 9.40
N ALA A 189 -6.05 -8.64 9.29
CA ALA A 189 -5.97 -10.08 9.09
C ALA A 189 -5.23 -10.45 7.80
N ARG A 190 -5.51 -9.74 6.70
CA ARG A 190 -4.85 -9.97 5.39
C ARG A 190 -3.38 -9.57 5.41
N ILE A 191 -3.00 -8.51 6.11
CA ILE A 191 -1.59 -8.14 6.30
C ILE A 191 -0.87 -9.23 7.12
N VAL A 192 -1.46 -9.65 8.25
CA VAL A 192 -0.90 -10.73 9.08
C VAL A 192 -0.69 -12.01 8.28
N GLU A 193 -1.68 -12.40 7.48
CA GLU A 193 -1.57 -13.59 6.65
C GLU A 193 -0.46 -13.43 5.60
N ARG A 194 -0.44 -12.32 4.87
CA ARG A 194 0.56 -12.06 3.82
C ARG A 194 1.99 -12.05 4.34
N LEU A 195 2.22 -11.55 5.56
CA LEU A 195 3.55 -11.54 6.17
C LEU A 195 4.10 -12.94 6.46
N LYS A 196 3.25 -13.98 6.55
CA LYS A 196 3.69 -15.39 6.69
C LYS A 196 4.26 -15.98 5.39
N HIS A 197 3.93 -15.37 4.25
CA HIS A 197 4.33 -15.84 2.93
C HIS A 197 5.45 -14.99 2.34
N LYS A 198 6.04 -15.46 1.24
CA LYS A 198 6.99 -14.66 0.45
C LYS A 198 6.30 -13.41 -0.09
N ALA A 199 7.07 -12.33 -0.26
CA ALA A 199 6.60 -11.13 -0.94
C ALA A 199 5.97 -11.49 -2.30
N SER A 200 4.94 -10.75 -2.69
CA SER A 200 4.05 -10.98 -3.86
C SER A 200 3.01 -12.09 -3.73
N TRP A 201 3.01 -12.88 -2.65
CA TRP A 201 1.95 -13.89 -2.43
C TRP A 201 0.56 -13.26 -2.38
N SER A 202 -0.45 -13.99 -2.87
CA SER A 202 -1.87 -13.59 -2.81
C SER A 202 -2.74 -14.80 -2.40
N PRO A 203 -3.85 -14.60 -1.68
CA PRO A 203 -4.80 -15.67 -1.39
C PRO A 203 -5.32 -16.30 -2.69
N GLY A 204 -5.36 -17.63 -2.74
CA GLY A 204 -5.79 -18.35 -3.95
C GLY A 204 -4.81 -18.27 -5.14
N ALA A 205 -3.64 -17.64 -4.97
CA ALA A 205 -2.55 -17.77 -5.93
C ALA A 205 -2.12 -19.24 -5.98
N ARG A 206 -2.49 -19.90 -7.07
CA ARG A 206 -2.07 -21.26 -7.37
C ARG A 206 -0.82 -21.19 -8.22
N SER A 207 -0.02 -22.24 -8.20
CA SER A 207 1.08 -22.41 -9.14
C SER A 207 0.80 -23.58 -10.04
N TYR A 208 1.24 -23.48 -11.28
CA TYR A 208 1.16 -24.56 -12.27
C TYR A 208 2.56 -24.89 -12.76
N THR A 209 2.92 -26.17 -12.75
CA THR A 209 4.18 -26.63 -13.33
C THR A 209 3.92 -27.01 -14.78
N VAL A 210 4.52 -26.27 -15.71
CA VAL A 210 4.46 -26.50 -17.15
C VAL A 210 4.85 -27.94 -17.45
N VAL A 211 4.04 -28.61 -18.25
CA VAL A 211 4.33 -29.93 -18.82
C VAL A 211 4.54 -29.82 -20.33
N ALA A 212 5.10 -30.87 -20.92
CA ALA A 212 5.37 -30.89 -22.36
C ALA A 212 4.08 -30.72 -23.17
N GLY A 213 4.07 -29.72 -24.07
CA GLY A 213 2.94 -29.41 -24.95
C GLY A 213 1.99 -28.33 -24.43
N ASP A 214 2.25 -27.76 -23.25
CA ASP A 214 1.45 -26.65 -22.75
C ASP A 214 1.63 -25.37 -23.55
N THR A 215 0.57 -24.57 -23.54
CA THR A 215 0.57 -23.16 -23.93
C THR A 215 -0.11 -22.36 -22.83
N LEU A 216 0.20 -21.06 -22.67
CA LEU A 216 -0.51 -20.25 -21.68
C LEU A 216 -2.03 -20.24 -21.92
N TRP A 217 -2.46 -20.31 -23.18
CA TRP A 217 -3.87 -20.46 -23.53
C TRP A 217 -4.47 -21.77 -23.01
N GLY A 218 -3.79 -22.90 -23.23
CA GLY A 218 -4.24 -24.21 -22.75
C GLY A 218 -4.31 -24.27 -21.23
N ILE A 219 -3.28 -23.75 -20.56
CA ILE A 219 -3.23 -23.65 -19.10
C ILE A 219 -4.38 -22.75 -18.60
N ALA A 220 -4.60 -21.58 -19.18
CA ALA A 220 -5.71 -20.71 -18.80
C ALA A 220 -7.09 -21.35 -19.03
N ALA A 221 -7.27 -22.10 -20.12
CA ALA A 221 -8.52 -22.82 -20.38
C ALA A 221 -8.79 -23.87 -19.30
N HIS A 222 -7.77 -24.65 -18.93
CA HIS A 222 -7.88 -25.71 -17.94
C HIS A 222 -8.01 -25.16 -16.51
N GLU A 223 -7.12 -24.25 -16.13
CA GLU A 223 -6.98 -23.77 -14.76
C GLU A 223 -7.94 -22.65 -14.41
N LEU A 224 -8.27 -21.79 -15.38
CA LEU A 224 -9.08 -20.58 -15.19
C LEU A 224 -10.45 -20.66 -15.91
N GLY A 225 -10.72 -21.78 -16.58
CA GLY A 225 -11.98 -22.02 -17.31
C GLY A 225 -12.12 -21.26 -18.63
N LYS A 226 -11.16 -20.41 -19.01
CA LYS A 226 -11.20 -19.62 -20.25
C LYS A 226 -9.80 -19.33 -20.78
N GLY A 227 -9.47 -19.85 -21.96
CA GLY A 227 -8.14 -19.70 -22.57
C GLY A 227 -7.72 -18.25 -22.83
N GLY A 228 -8.69 -17.36 -23.11
CA GLY A 228 -8.43 -15.92 -23.27
C GLY A 228 -7.87 -15.22 -22.02
N ARG A 229 -7.90 -15.85 -20.84
CA ARG A 229 -7.29 -15.33 -19.59
C ARG A 229 -5.79 -15.58 -19.49
N TRP A 230 -5.15 -16.07 -20.55
CA TRP A 230 -3.71 -16.34 -20.57
C TRP A 230 -2.84 -15.10 -20.29
N GLN A 231 -3.34 -13.91 -20.64
CA GLN A 231 -2.67 -12.63 -20.38
C GLN A 231 -2.49 -12.39 -18.88
N GLU A 232 -3.46 -12.77 -18.05
CA GLU A 232 -3.35 -12.67 -16.59
C GLU A 232 -2.21 -13.58 -16.05
N ILE A 233 -1.98 -14.73 -16.69
CA ILE A 233 -0.85 -15.61 -16.36
C ILE A 233 0.46 -14.96 -16.81
N ALA A 234 0.52 -14.39 -18.01
CA ALA A 234 1.71 -13.70 -18.51
C ALA A 234 2.10 -12.50 -17.61
N ASP A 235 1.13 -11.68 -17.23
CA ASP A 235 1.32 -10.51 -16.36
C ASP A 235 1.88 -10.88 -14.98
N LEU A 236 1.48 -12.06 -14.46
CA LEU A 236 1.98 -12.58 -13.18
C LEU A 236 3.39 -13.19 -13.28
N ASN A 237 3.86 -13.49 -14.48
CA ASN A 237 5.13 -14.16 -14.75
C ASN A 237 5.96 -13.39 -15.80
N PRO A 238 6.35 -12.13 -15.55
CA PRO A 238 6.97 -11.26 -16.54
C PRO A 238 8.35 -11.75 -17.02
N ASP A 239 8.98 -12.68 -16.30
CA ASP A 239 10.26 -13.29 -16.65
C ASP A 239 10.10 -14.56 -17.52
N VAL A 240 8.86 -14.98 -17.80
CA VAL A 240 8.54 -16.15 -18.63
C VAL A 240 8.10 -15.67 -20.00
N ASP A 241 8.75 -16.19 -21.04
CA ASP A 241 8.31 -15.98 -22.41
C ASP A 241 7.02 -16.79 -22.69
N PRO A 242 5.88 -16.14 -23.01
CA PRO A 242 4.63 -16.81 -23.33
C PRO A 242 4.70 -17.82 -24.48
N ASP A 243 5.61 -17.60 -25.42
CA ASP A 243 5.75 -18.39 -26.64
C ASP A 243 6.82 -19.50 -26.49
N GLU A 244 7.63 -19.46 -25.44
CA GLU A 244 8.72 -20.43 -25.18
C GLU A 244 8.62 -21.11 -23.79
N LEU A 245 7.44 -21.60 -23.43
CA LEU A 245 7.26 -22.37 -22.19
C LEU A 245 8.11 -23.66 -22.17
N GLN A 246 8.85 -23.86 -21.08
CA GLN A 246 9.71 -25.02 -20.86
C GLN A 246 9.09 -25.95 -19.80
N PRO A 247 8.99 -27.27 -20.06
CA PRO A 247 8.55 -28.23 -19.06
C PRO A 247 9.34 -28.13 -17.75
N GLY A 248 8.64 -28.14 -16.62
CA GLY A 248 9.20 -27.92 -15.29
C GLY A 248 9.23 -26.45 -14.83
N GLN A 249 8.96 -25.48 -15.72
CA GLN A 249 8.75 -24.09 -15.29
C GLN A 249 7.53 -24.00 -14.39
N VAL A 250 7.61 -23.18 -13.33
CA VAL A 250 6.51 -22.97 -12.39
C VAL A 250 5.90 -21.59 -12.65
N LEU A 251 4.66 -21.57 -13.11
CA LEU A 251 3.88 -20.37 -13.38
C LEU A 251 3.02 -20.02 -12.17
N LYS A 252 2.97 -18.74 -11.81
CA LYS A 252 1.93 -18.19 -10.93
C LYS A 252 0.62 -18.10 -11.70
N LEU A 253 -0.46 -18.57 -11.11
CA LEU A 253 -1.81 -18.48 -11.65
C LEU A 253 -2.61 -17.40 -10.91
N PRO A 254 -3.49 -16.67 -11.60
CA PRO A 254 -4.49 -15.84 -10.94
C PRO A 254 -5.52 -16.71 -10.22
N ALA A 255 -6.34 -16.08 -9.37
CA ALA A 255 -7.49 -16.74 -8.79
C ALA A 255 -8.45 -17.23 -9.89
N LYS A 256 -9.09 -18.38 -9.63
CA LYS A 256 -9.96 -19.06 -10.61
C LYS A 256 -11.22 -18.25 -10.86
#